data_AF-N9QRC1-F1
#
_entry.id   AF-N9QRC1-F1
#
_cell.length_a   1.000
_cell.length_b   1.000
_cell.length_c   1.000
_cell.angle_alpha   90.00
_cell.angle_beta   90.00
_cell.angle_gamma   90.00
#
_symmetry.space_group_name_H-M   'P 1'
#
loop_
_entity.id
_entity.type
_entity.pdbx_description
1 polymer ?
#
loop_
_entity_poly.entity_id
_entity_poly.type
_entity_poly.pdbx_seq_one_letter_code
_entity_poly.pdbx_strand_id
1 'polypeptide(L)'
;MKNSENLVATLLAVYAIILVLCIAIYAIFKLLEVDITLATNLLLWSAAIFAPVAVLMTYNSWREQKGSEVVAILAKDITTNILELRTLNNEIFSGFCVSNISFEKSQKNINEFHDLRIQIKKSTILLNEYLKNENLYKITKSFNQQTQERNVEYWNILKNNSDEYARETIRTSQIEFDPILEQLINYTLYK
;
A
#
# COMPACT_ATOMS: atom_id res chain seq x y z
N MET A 1 -0.19 -1.97 17.82
CA MET A 1 0.79 -3.08 17.70
C MET A 1 1.69 -3.28 18.91
N LYS A 2 1.80 -2.34 19.86
CA LYS A 2 2.67 -2.48 21.05
C LYS A 2 2.42 -3.72 21.95
N ASN A 3 1.21 -4.29 21.97
CA ASN A 3 0.86 -5.36 22.91
C ASN A 3 1.19 -6.78 22.39
N SER A 4 1.21 -7.00 21.07
CA SER A 4 1.48 -8.33 20.48
C SER A 4 2.98 -8.65 20.41
N GLU A 5 3.81 -7.66 20.09
CA GLU A 5 5.27 -7.77 20.20
C GLU A 5 5.68 -8.11 21.64
N ASN A 6 5.01 -7.47 22.60
CA ASN A 6 5.25 -7.72 24.02
C ASN A 6 4.86 -9.14 24.44
N LEU A 7 3.77 -9.69 23.88
CA LEU A 7 3.33 -11.06 24.17
C LEU A 7 4.31 -12.11 23.62
N VAL A 8 4.74 -11.96 22.37
CA VAL A 8 5.69 -12.89 21.71
C VAL A 8 7.05 -12.86 22.41
N ALA A 9 7.54 -11.66 22.74
CA ALA A 9 8.78 -11.50 23.50
C ALA A 9 8.68 -12.11 24.91
N THR A 10 7.55 -11.91 25.59
CA THR A 10 7.29 -12.50 26.91
C THR A 10 7.24 -14.03 26.83
N LEU A 11 6.57 -14.60 25.83
CA LEU A 11 6.51 -16.05 25.61
C LEU A 11 7.89 -16.65 25.35
N LEU A 12 8.73 -15.99 24.54
CA LEU A 12 10.10 -16.44 24.28
C LEU A 12 10.98 -16.36 25.53
N ALA A 13 10.83 -15.30 26.34
CA ALA A 13 11.54 -15.16 27.60
C ALA A 13 11.16 -16.25 28.60
N VAL A 14 9.86 -16.53 28.75
CA VAL A 14 9.35 -17.61 29.62
C VAL A 14 9.85 -18.97 29.12
N TYR A 15 9.80 -19.23 27.81
CA TYR A 15 10.34 -20.45 27.22
C TYR A 15 11.84 -20.60 27.51
N ALA A 16 12.63 -19.54 27.33
CA ALA A 16 14.08 -19.58 27.59
C ALA A 16 14.39 -19.91 29.05
N ILE A 17 13.64 -19.34 30.00
CA ILE A 17 13.79 -19.65 31.43
C ILE A 17 13.48 -21.13 31.69
N ILE A 18 12.36 -21.64 31.17
CA ILE A 18 11.97 -23.05 31.33
C ILE A 18 13.02 -23.98 30.72
N LEU A 19 13.52 -23.66 29.52
CA LEU A 19 14.55 -24.44 28.84
C LEU A 19 15.85 -24.51 29.66
N VAL A 20 16.32 -23.37 30.18
CA VAL A 20 17.53 -23.31 31.02
C VAL A 20 17.34 -24.16 32.28
N LEU A 21 16.16 -24.09 32.92
CA LEU A 21 15.84 -24.92 34.08
C LEU A 21 15.83 -26.41 33.72
N CYS A 22 15.23 -26.81 32.61
CA CYS A 22 15.22 -28.20 32.16
C CYS A 22 16.64 -28.73 31.88
N ILE A 23 17.50 -27.91 31.25
CA ILE A 23 18.91 -28.26 31.00
C ILE A 23 19.68 -28.39 32.32
N ALA A 24 19.47 -27.47 33.27
CA ALA A 24 20.14 -27.52 34.57
C ALA A 24 19.72 -28.76 35.38
N ILE A 25 18.43 -29.07 35.42
CA ILE A 25 17.90 -30.27 36.08
C ILE A 25 18.47 -31.53 35.43
N TYR A 26 18.52 -31.59 34.09
CA TYR A 26 19.14 -32.72 33.38
C TYR A 26 20.61 -32.91 33.75
N ALA A 27 21.38 -31.83 33.81
CA ALA A 27 22.79 -31.88 34.20
C ALA A 27 22.98 -32.41 35.64
N ILE A 28 22.12 -31.98 36.58
CA ILE A 28 22.12 -32.45 37.97
C ILE A 28 21.80 -33.95 38.04
N PHE A 29 20.76 -34.40 37.33
CA PHE A 29 20.35 -35.82 37.34
C PHE A 29 21.46 -36.72 36.78
N LYS A 30 22.15 -36.26 35.73
CA LYS A 30 23.29 -36.96 35.14
C LYS A 30 24.48 -37.04 36.09
N LEU A 31 24.74 -35.99 36.89
CA LEU A 31 25.79 -35.97 37.91
C LEU A 31 25.50 -36.88 39.10
N LEU A 32 24.22 -36.99 39.49
CA LEU A 32 23.78 -37.78 40.64
C LEU A 32 23.42 -39.23 40.29
N GLU A 33 23.62 -39.66 39.03
CA GLU A 33 23.25 -40.99 38.52
C GLU A 33 21.77 -41.36 38.79
N VAL A 34 20.89 -40.36 38.83
CA VAL A 34 19.43 -40.51 38.99
C VAL A 34 18.79 -40.87 37.65
N ASP A 35 17.60 -41.48 37.66
CA ASP A 35 16.87 -41.90 36.46
C ASP A 35 16.81 -40.81 35.36
N ILE A 36 17.63 -41.01 34.34
CA ILE A 36 17.84 -40.10 33.21
C ILE A 36 16.56 -40.00 32.35
N THR A 37 15.69 -41.01 32.41
CA THR A 37 14.43 -41.06 31.65
C THR A 37 13.52 -39.91 32.05
N LEU A 38 13.45 -39.60 33.34
CA LEU A 38 12.61 -38.53 33.86
C LEU A 38 13.11 -37.15 33.42
N ALA A 39 14.42 -36.93 33.43
CA ALA A 39 15.04 -35.69 32.96
C ALA A 39 14.90 -35.50 31.44
N THR A 40 14.99 -36.59 30.67
CA THR A 40 14.79 -36.58 29.21
C THR A 40 13.34 -36.25 28.85
N ASN A 41 12.37 -36.79 29.59
CA ASN A 41 10.96 -36.43 29.43
C ASN A 41 10.72 -34.94 29.72
N LEU A 42 11.37 -34.36 30.73
CA LEU A 42 11.27 -32.93 31.03
C LEU A 42 11.77 -32.06 29.85
N LEU A 43 12.88 -32.44 29.22
CA LEU A 43 13.39 -31.79 28.01
C LEU A 43 12.41 -31.91 26.83
N LEU A 44 11.79 -33.08 26.64
CA LEU A 44 10.76 -33.28 25.61
C LEU A 44 9.55 -32.35 25.81
N TRP A 45 9.09 -32.17 27.06
CA TRP A 45 8.02 -31.22 27.38
C TRP A 45 8.43 -29.77 27.09
N SER A 46 9.68 -29.40 27.34
CA SER A 46 10.17 -28.06 26.98
C SER A 46 10.16 -27.85 25.45
N ALA A 47 10.56 -28.86 24.66
CA ALA A 47 10.52 -28.81 23.21
C ALA A 47 9.08 -28.72 22.66
N ALA A 48 8.12 -29.40 23.31
CA ALA A 48 6.71 -29.34 22.94
C ALA A 48 6.10 -27.93 23.13
N ILE A 49 6.60 -27.14 24.10
CA ILE A 49 6.18 -25.74 24.31
C ILE A 49 6.79 -24.80 23.26
N PHE A 50 7.98 -25.13 22.74
CA PHE A 50 8.64 -24.31 21.72
C PHE A 50 7.87 -24.27 20.39
N ALA A 51 7.36 -25.42 19.94
CA ALA A 51 6.68 -25.54 18.65
C ALA A 51 5.53 -24.52 18.46
N PRO A 52 4.54 -24.40 19.38
CA PRO A 52 3.48 -23.39 19.24
C PRO A 52 3.99 -21.94 19.33
N VAL A 53 5.03 -21.66 20.13
CA VAL A 53 5.65 -20.33 20.21
C VAL A 53 6.29 -19.95 18.87
N ALA A 54 7.03 -20.88 18.25
CA ALA A 54 7.64 -20.69 16.95
C ALA A 54 6.58 -20.49 15.84
N VAL A 55 5.48 -21.25 15.88
CA VAL A 55 4.35 -21.08 14.94
C VAL A 55 3.70 -19.71 15.08
N LEU A 56 3.50 -19.21 16.31
CA LEU A 56 2.95 -17.87 16.52
C LEU A 56 3.88 -16.77 15.96
N MET A 57 5.20 -16.93 16.13
CA MET A 57 6.18 -16.00 15.58
C MET A 57 6.18 -16.00 14.06
N THR A 58 6.28 -17.18 13.44
CA THR A 58 6.30 -17.30 11.99
C THR A 58 5.00 -16.82 11.37
N TYR A 59 3.86 -17.11 12.01
CA TYR A 59 2.56 -16.61 11.58
C TYR A 59 2.48 -15.08 11.64
N ASN A 60 2.90 -14.46 12.75
CA ASN A 60 2.87 -13.00 12.88
C ASN A 60 3.78 -12.33 11.86
N SER A 61 5.01 -12.83 11.69
CA SER A 61 5.95 -12.33 10.69
C SER A 61 5.41 -12.49 9.27
N TRP A 62 4.86 -13.66 8.94
CA TRP A 62 4.22 -13.91 7.65
C TRP A 62 3.03 -12.97 7.40
N ARG A 63 2.20 -12.74 8.42
CA ARG A 63 1.05 -11.83 8.33
C ARG A 63 1.49 -10.39 8.06
N GLU A 64 2.55 -9.92 8.72
CA GLU A 64 3.12 -8.58 8.51
C GLU A 64 3.71 -8.44 7.11
N GLN A 65 4.44 -9.46 6.63
CA GLN A 65 4.95 -9.51 5.27
C GLN A 65 3.82 -9.47 4.23
N LYS A 66 2.77 -10.27 4.44
CA LYS A 66 1.60 -10.28 3.54
C LYS A 66 0.84 -8.96 3.56
N GLY A 67 0.71 -8.31 4.71
CA GLY A 67 0.16 -6.97 4.80
C GLY A 67 0.96 -5.95 3.99
N SER A 68 2.29 -6.02 4.09
CA SER A 68 3.20 -5.13 3.34
C SER A 68 3.14 -5.40 1.83
N GLU A 69 3.01 -6.67 1.42
CA GLU A 69 2.86 -7.06 0.01
C GLU A 69 1.58 -6.48 -0.60
N VAL A 70 0.45 -6.55 0.11
CA VAL A 70 -0.82 -5.96 -0.34
C VAL A 70 -0.69 -4.45 -0.51
N VAL A 71 -0.07 -3.76 0.45
CA VAL A 71 0.18 -2.31 0.37
C VAL A 71 1.06 -1.98 -0.84
N ALA A 72 2.13 -2.74 -1.08
CA ALA A 72 3.03 -2.53 -2.21
C ALA A 72 2.33 -2.75 -3.56
N ILE A 73 1.48 -3.77 -3.66
CA ILE A 73 0.68 -4.02 -4.87
C ILE A 73 -0.28 -2.85 -5.13
N LEU A 74 -0.99 -2.37 -4.11
CA LEU A 74 -1.88 -1.23 -4.23
C LEU A 74 -1.13 0.05 -4.63
N ALA A 75 0.04 0.31 -4.03
CA ALA A 75 0.86 1.46 -4.37
C ALA A 75 1.36 1.38 -5.83
N LYS A 76 1.77 0.20 -6.28
CA LYS A 76 2.19 -0.03 -7.67
C LYS A 76 1.04 0.19 -8.66
N ASP A 77 -0.14 -0.35 -8.36
CA ASP A 77 -1.34 -0.19 -9.18
C ASP A 77 -1.72 1.30 -9.31
N ILE A 78 -1.78 2.01 -8.18
CA ILE A 78 -2.03 3.46 -8.14
C ILE A 78 -1.00 4.21 -8.99
N THR A 79 0.29 3.91 -8.83
CA THR A 79 1.36 4.57 -9.59
C THR A 79 1.21 4.35 -11.09
N THR A 80 0.92 3.11 -11.50
CA THR A 80 0.75 2.75 -12.91
C THR A 80 -0.44 3.51 -13.50
N ASN A 81 -1.59 3.48 -12.83
CA ASN A 81 -2.80 4.17 -13.26
C ASN A 81 -2.60 5.70 -13.31
N ILE A 82 -1.82 6.28 -12.39
CA ILE A 82 -1.48 7.71 -12.43
C ILE A 82 -0.63 8.06 -13.65
N LEU A 83 0.35 7.22 -14.00
CA LEU A 83 1.18 7.43 -15.19
C LEU A 83 0.37 7.32 -16.49
N GLU A 84 -0.56 6.38 -16.56
CA GLU A 84 -1.51 6.27 -17.68
C GLU A 84 -2.42 7.49 -17.74
N LEU A 85 -2.95 7.94 -16.60
CA LEU A 85 -3.78 9.14 -16.53
C LEU A 85 -3.00 10.39 -16.96
N ARG A 86 -1.71 10.52 -16.62
CA ARG A 86 -0.83 11.59 -17.11
C ARG A 86 -0.70 11.55 -18.63
N THR A 87 -0.54 10.35 -19.19
CA THR A 87 -0.39 10.17 -20.63
C THR A 87 -1.67 10.58 -21.36
N LEU A 88 -2.82 10.09 -20.90
CA LEU A 88 -4.14 10.47 -21.43
C LEU A 88 -4.40 11.97 -21.30
N ASN A 89 -4.06 12.56 -20.16
CA ASN A 89 -4.14 14.00 -19.95
C ASN A 89 -3.37 14.79 -21.03
N ASN A 90 -2.15 14.36 -21.34
CA ASN A 90 -1.31 14.99 -22.36
C ASN A 90 -1.84 14.76 -23.77
N GLU A 91 -2.41 13.59 -24.07
CA GLU A 91 -3.06 13.33 -25.35
C GLU A 91 -4.28 14.22 -25.55
N ILE A 92 -5.15 14.32 -24.55
CA ILE A 92 -6.32 15.21 -24.56
C ILE A 92 -5.88 16.66 -24.75
N PHE A 93 -4.86 17.10 -24.01
CA PHE A 93 -4.27 18.43 -24.15
C PHE A 93 -3.79 18.70 -25.58
N SER A 94 -2.98 17.80 -26.14
CA SER A 94 -2.45 17.92 -27.50
C SER A 94 -3.56 17.93 -28.56
N GLY A 95 -4.65 17.21 -28.31
CA GLY A 95 -5.83 17.17 -29.16
C GLY A 95 -6.65 18.43 -29.17
N PHE A 96 -6.66 19.18 -28.06
CA PHE A 96 -7.34 20.47 -28.01
C PHE A 96 -6.45 21.64 -28.47
N CYS A 97 -5.14 21.56 -28.24
CA CYS A 97 -4.23 22.68 -28.46
C CYS A 97 -3.39 22.61 -29.75
N VAL A 98 -3.08 21.42 -30.27
CA VAL A 98 -2.02 21.24 -31.29
C VAL A 98 -2.50 20.57 -32.58
N SER A 99 -3.33 19.53 -32.50
CA SER A 99 -3.81 18.78 -33.67
C SER A 99 -5.32 18.64 -33.65
N ASN A 100 -6.00 18.78 -34.80
CA ASN A 100 -7.42 18.47 -34.96
C ASN A 100 -7.64 16.94 -34.76
N ILE A 101 -7.70 16.50 -33.50
CA ILE A 101 -8.17 15.16 -33.17
C ILE A 101 -9.68 15.11 -33.44
N SER A 102 -10.16 13.99 -33.99
CA SER A 102 -11.59 13.83 -34.24
C SER A 102 -12.38 13.88 -32.93
N PHE A 103 -13.59 14.44 -32.99
CA PHE A 103 -14.51 14.51 -31.86
C PHE A 103 -14.66 13.14 -31.16
N GLU A 104 -14.81 12.06 -31.93
CA GLU A 104 -14.94 10.69 -31.42
C GLU A 104 -13.71 10.25 -30.61
N LYS A 105 -12.50 10.54 -31.09
CA LYS A 105 -11.27 10.18 -30.38
C LYS A 105 -11.08 11.01 -29.12
N SER A 106 -11.41 12.31 -29.15
CA SER A 106 -11.40 13.15 -27.95
C SER A 106 -12.41 12.67 -26.91
N GLN A 107 -13.63 12.33 -27.33
CA GLN A 107 -14.66 11.79 -26.45
C GLN A 107 -14.23 10.45 -25.81
N LYS A 108 -13.62 9.57 -26.60
CA LYS A 108 -13.06 8.31 -26.10
C LYS A 108 -12.00 8.55 -25.03
N ASN A 109 -11.01 9.41 -25.30
CA ASN A 109 -9.94 9.69 -24.35
C ASN A 109 -10.48 10.32 -23.04
N ILE A 110 -11.50 11.17 -23.10
CA ILE A 110 -12.13 11.76 -21.92
C ILE A 110 -12.88 10.70 -21.09
N ASN A 111 -13.55 9.76 -21.74
CA ASN A 111 -14.17 8.61 -21.07
C ASN A 111 -13.11 7.72 -20.38
N GLU A 112 -12.01 7.42 -21.06
CA GLU A 112 -10.91 6.64 -20.47
C GLU A 112 -10.27 7.36 -19.28
N PHE A 113 -10.08 8.68 -19.37
CA PHE A 113 -9.62 9.51 -18.26
C PHE A 113 -10.59 9.47 -17.06
N HIS A 114 -11.90 9.50 -17.31
CA HIS A 114 -12.93 9.35 -16.27
C HIS A 114 -12.81 8.00 -15.54
N ASP A 115 -12.68 6.92 -16.31
CA ASP A 115 -12.67 5.57 -15.77
C ASP A 115 -11.40 5.30 -14.96
N LEU A 116 -10.23 5.72 -15.45
CA LEU A 116 -8.97 5.64 -14.70
C LEU A 116 -9.02 6.44 -13.40
N ARG A 117 -9.61 7.64 -13.43
CA ARG A 117 -9.81 8.42 -12.20
C ARG A 117 -10.62 7.64 -11.17
N ILE A 118 -11.70 6.99 -11.59
CA ILE A 118 -12.54 6.18 -10.67
C ILE A 118 -11.72 5.01 -10.09
N GLN A 119 -10.90 4.36 -10.90
CA GLN A 119 -10.03 3.26 -10.45
C GLN A 119 -9.01 3.76 -9.40
N ILE A 120 -8.30 4.85 -9.68
CA ILE A 120 -7.34 5.46 -8.75
C ILE A 120 -8.05 5.87 -7.44
N LYS A 121 -9.24 6.45 -7.51
CA LYS A 121 -10.03 6.80 -6.32
C LYS A 121 -10.33 5.57 -5.46
N LYS A 122 -10.71 4.44 -6.06
CA LYS A 122 -10.98 3.19 -5.33
C LYS A 122 -9.72 2.64 -4.67
N SER A 123 -8.63 2.51 -5.43
CA SER A 123 -7.36 1.98 -4.91
C SER A 123 -6.78 2.86 -3.79
N THR A 124 -6.89 4.18 -3.91
CA THR A 124 -6.40 5.12 -2.89
C THR A 124 -7.25 5.14 -1.61
N ILE A 125 -8.57 4.89 -1.69
CA ILE A 125 -9.41 4.70 -0.50
C ILE A 125 -8.96 3.45 0.26
N LEU A 126 -8.80 2.32 -0.44
CA LEU A 126 -8.32 1.07 0.15
C LEU A 126 -6.94 1.25 0.80
N LEU A 127 -6.00 1.90 0.11
CA LEU A 127 -4.67 2.16 0.65
C LEU A 127 -4.71 3.01 1.94
N ASN A 128 -5.60 4.00 1.99
CA ASN A 128 -5.81 4.80 3.20
C ASN A 128 -6.40 3.98 4.36
N GLU A 129 -7.27 3.01 4.10
CA GLU A 129 -7.80 2.11 5.13
C GLU A 129 -6.70 1.22 5.73
N TYR A 130 -5.79 0.72 4.89
CA TYR A 130 -4.64 -0.10 5.34
C TYR A 130 -3.61 0.72 6.12
N LEU A 131 -3.24 1.90 5.61
CA LEU A 131 -2.16 2.71 6.19
C LEU A 131 -2.61 3.66 7.30
N LYS A 132 -3.90 4.02 7.35
CA LYS A 132 -4.49 5.00 8.27
C LYS A 132 -3.65 6.29 8.35
N ASN A 133 -3.17 6.76 7.20
CA ASN A 133 -2.23 7.87 7.11
C ASN A 133 -2.94 9.18 6.73
N GLU A 134 -2.97 10.15 7.64
CA GLU A 134 -3.64 11.43 7.40
C GLU A 134 -3.05 12.24 6.23
N ASN A 135 -1.75 12.16 6.00
CA ASN A 135 -1.10 12.89 4.90
C ASN A 135 -1.49 12.28 3.56
N LEU A 136 -1.49 10.94 3.45
CA LEU A 136 -1.96 10.25 2.25
C LEU A 136 -3.42 10.60 1.96
N TYR A 137 -4.27 10.65 2.99
CA TYR A 137 -5.67 11.04 2.85
C TYR A 137 -5.81 12.46 2.27
N LYS A 138 -5.05 13.43 2.78
CA LYS A 138 -5.06 14.82 2.30
C LYS A 138 -4.65 14.92 0.82
N ILE A 139 -3.54 14.27 0.45
CA ILE A 139 -3.03 14.27 -0.93
C ILE A 139 -4.05 13.59 -1.86
N THR A 140 -4.57 12.43 -1.48
CA THR A 140 -5.59 11.68 -2.23
C THR A 140 -6.85 12.51 -2.46
N LYS A 141 -7.30 13.24 -1.43
CA LYS A 141 -8.48 14.11 -1.52
C LYS A 141 -8.27 15.24 -2.51
N SER A 142 -7.11 15.92 -2.44
CA SER A 142 -6.75 16.99 -3.38
C SER A 142 -6.65 16.47 -4.82
N PHE A 143 -5.96 15.35 -5.03
CA PHE A 143 -5.86 14.70 -6.35
C PHE A 143 -7.25 14.35 -6.93
N ASN A 144 -8.13 13.74 -6.13
CA ASN A 144 -9.47 13.35 -6.58
C ASN A 144 -10.37 14.55 -6.94
N GLN A 145 -10.17 15.68 -6.27
CA GLN A 145 -10.88 16.93 -6.56
C GLN A 145 -10.41 17.50 -7.89
N GLN A 146 -9.10 17.69 -8.07
CA GLN A 146 -8.57 18.30 -9.29
C GLN A 146 -8.81 17.46 -10.54
N THR A 147 -8.66 16.14 -10.44
CA THR A 147 -9.01 15.22 -11.55
C THR A 147 -10.49 15.28 -11.91
N GLN A 148 -11.39 15.56 -10.96
CA GLN A 148 -12.82 15.76 -11.24
C GLN A 148 -13.04 17.06 -11.99
N GLU A 149 -12.49 18.16 -11.47
CA GLU A 149 -12.62 19.51 -12.04
C GLU A 149 -12.12 19.52 -13.48
N ARG A 150 -10.98 18.88 -13.72
CA ARG A 150 -10.40 18.70 -15.05
C ARG A 150 -11.25 17.86 -15.99
N ASN A 151 -11.80 16.74 -15.52
CA ASN A 151 -12.69 15.91 -16.35
C ASN A 151 -13.91 16.73 -16.82
N VAL A 152 -14.50 17.52 -15.91
CA VAL A 152 -15.62 18.43 -16.22
C VAL A 152 -15.19 19.50 -17.23
N GLU A 153 -14.00 20.06 -17.06
CA GLU A 153 -13.42 21.04 -18.00
C GLU A 153 -13.35 20.46 -19.42
N TYR A 154 -12.78 19.25 -19.58
CA TYR A 154 -12.69 18.58 -20.88
C TYR A 154 -14.05 18.37 -21.56
N TRP A 155 -15.07 17.96 -20.80
CA TRP A 155 -16.43 17.83 -21.35
C TRP A 155 -17.03 19.17 -21.80
N ASN A 156 -16.79 20.24 -21.03
CA ASN A 156 -17.27 21.57 -21.40
C ASN A 156 -16.61 22.07 -22.69
N ILE A 157 -15.32 21.83 -22.84
CA ILE A 157 -14.56 22.20 -24.05
C ILE A 157 -15.04 21.40 -25.26
N LEU A 158 -15.21 20.08 -25.10
CA LEU A 158 -15.72 19.21 -26.16
C LEU A 158 -17.12 19.64 -26.63
N LYS A 159 -17.97 20.12 -25.71
CA LYS A 159 -19.33 20.58 -26.01
C LYS A 159 -19.39 21.94 -26.72
N ASN A 160 -18.42 22.82 -26.46
CA ASN A 160 -18.46 24.22 -26.91
C ASN A 160 -17.57 24.53 -28.14
N ASN A 161 -17.08 23.52 -28.87
CA ASN A 161 -16.31 23.67 -30.13
C ASN A 161 -15.02 24.53 -30.03
N SER A 162 -14.18 24.28 -29.02
CA SER A 162 -12.73 24.62 -29.02
C SER A 162 -12.34 26.01 -29.58
N ASP A 163 -12.97 27.08 -29.10
CA ASP A 163 -12.49 28.45 -29.35
C ASP A 163 -11.14 28.72 -28.64
N GLU A 164 -10.43 29.76 -29.05
CA GLU A 164 -9.10 30.13 -28.51
C GLU A 164 -9.07 30.30 -26.98
N TYR A 165 -10.16 30.77 -26.38
CA TYR A 165 -10.34 30.87 -24.92
C TYR A 165 -10.33 29.51 -24.21
N ALA A 166 -10.87 28.48 -24.86
CA ALA A 166 -10.84 27.12 -24.33
C ALA A 166 -9.40 26.58 -24.31
N ARG A 167 -8.58 26.91 -25.31
CA ARG A 167 -7.17 26.46 -25.37
C ARG A 167 -6.30 27.08 -24.27
N GLU A 168 -6.51 28.36 -23.94
CA GLU A 168 -5.74 29.05 -22.90
C GLU A 168 -6.12 28.58 -21.47
N THR A 169 -7.40 28.27 -21.25
CA THR A 169 -7.88 27.67 -19.99
C THR A 169 -7.19 26.33 -19.71
N ILE A 170 -7.12 25.45 -20.72
CA ILE A 170 -6.46 24.14 -20.61
C ILE A 170 -4.96 24.30 -20.32
N ARG A 171 -4.30 25.27 -20.97
CA ARG A 171 -2.86 25.53 -20.78
C ARG A 171 -2.54 25.95 -19.35
N THR A 172 -3.38 26.80 -18.78
CA THR A 172 -3.25 27.27 -17.40
C THR A 172 -3.53 26.14 -16.41
N SER A 173 -4.58 25.35 -16.65
CA SER A 173 -4.92 24.24 -15.76
C SER A 173 -3.82 23.17 -15.78
N GLN A 174 -3.22 22.84 -16.93
CA GLN A 174 -2.13 21.85 -17.07
C GLN A 174 -0.98 22.09 -16.07
N ILE A 175 -0.58 23.36 -15.90
CA ILE A 175 0.53 23.79 -15.04
C ILE A 175 0.23 23.50 -13.55
N GLU A 176 -1.04 23.54 -13.14
CA GLU A 176 -1.44 23.29 -11.75
C GLU A 176 -1.57 21.80 -11.41
N PHE A 177 -1.69 20.93 -12.42
CA PHE A 177 -2.00 19.51 -12.26
C PHE A 177 -0.75 18.63 -12.09
N ASP A 178 0.34 18.96 -12.77
CA ASP A 178 1.59 18.19 -12.74
C ASP A 178 2.21 18.05 -11.33
N PRO A 179 2.26 19.09 -10.48
CA PRO A 179 2.86 19.00 -9.13
C PRO A 179 2.16 18.00 -8.21
N ILE A 180 0.83 17.84 -8.32
CA ILE A 180 0.06 16.96 -7.43
C ILE A 180 0.14 15.51 -7.89
N LEU A 181 0.24 15.28 -9.20
CA LEU A 181 0.61 13.98 -9.72
C LEU A 181 1.98 13.55 -9.19
N GLU A 182 2.97 14.44 -9.20
CA GLU A 182 4.31 14.15 -8.67
C GLU A 182 4.29 13.88 -7.17
N GLN A 183 3.51 14.61 -6.38
CA GLN A 183 3.36 14.33 -4.95
C GLN A 183 2.79 12.94 -4.70
N LEU A 184 1.78 12.52 -5.46
CA LEU A 184 1.15 11.21 -5.30
C LEU A 184 2.09 10.09 -5.75
N ILE A 185 2.80 10.26 -6.87
CA ILE A 185 3.84 9.33 -7.37
C ILE A 185 5.00 9.20 -6.36
N ASN A 186 5.50 10.32 -5.83
CA ASN A 186 6.59 10.30 -4.86
C ASN A 186 6.17 9.59 -3.57
N TYR A 187 4.92 9.73 -3.15
CA TYR A 187 4.42 9.04 -1.97
C TYR A 187 4.29 7.53 -2.18
N THR A 188 3.91 7.09 -3.38
CA THR A 188 3.74 5.66 -3.69
C THR A 188 5.05 4.95 -4.04
N LEU A 189 6.09 5.67 -4.46
CA LEU A 189 7.41 5.10 -4.80
C LEU A 189 8.43 5.09 -3.65
N TYR A 190 8.35 6.02 -2.69
CA TYR A 190 9.41 6.25 -1.69
C TYR A 190 9.02 5.90 -0.24
N LYS A 191 8.06 5.00 -0.04
CA LYS A 191 7.71 4.44 1.27
C LYS A 191 7.50 2.94 1.19
#